data_AF-A0ABD0TF24-F1
#
_entry.id   AF-A0ABD0TF24-F1
#
_cell.length_a   1.000
_cell.length_b   1.000
_cell.length_c   1.000
_cell.angle_alpha   90.00
_cell.angle_beta   90.00
_cell.angle_gamma   90.00
#
_symmetry.space_group_name_H-M   'P 1'
#
loop_
_entity.id
_entity.type
_entity.pdbx_description
1 polymer ?
#
loop_
_entity_poly.entity_id
_entity_poly.type
_entity_poly.pdbx_seq_one_letter_code
_entity_poly.pdbx_strand_id
1 'polypeptide(L)'
;MKTKSFLLFSTSVFAISIFLIVFHSQPPQSIQNIVTQTHQHIKDFQVSVSPQENLRDVEGNHLVEEERYLRAVGLGAGGSDAPRNTTTPALVTYASGDAHALAVSFVRHAASLPYTVLIYNLGLKPYSLAVVSNYCNSSKCAIVDFDLNEFPSHVSDESIHAFRPLIIQHALSRTGGVVFSESGLVWAGGAAALAALWARAAGGAGGLLAWPRRAAVTSLTHPRMFHYLRARQDDFLFVQMVDASRLVLADKPAVAEVMRPWIQCALTLDCIMPIGAQSGGCRFDKKPQYRYSGCHGQDASALSIILGLQYGFEEGAYAVRGRGQWRRVSDAAARAALANRTATPPAPTEPGRTPPADAPT
;
A
#
# COMPACT_ATOMS: atom_id res chain seq x y z
N MET A 1 -56.84 -63.29 8.05
CA MET A 1 -56.99 -61.89 7.56
C MET A 1 -55.67 -61.16 7.25
N LYS A 2 -54.47 -61.72 7.52
CA LYS A 2 -53.19 -60.99 7.34
C LYS A 2 -52.52 -61.12 5.96
N THR A 3 -52.82 -62.15 5.18
CA THR A 3 -52.18 -62.38 3.85
C THR A 3 -52.79 -61.54 2.73
N LYS A 4 -54.09 -61.21 2.80
CA LYS A 4 -54.77 -60.38 1.78
C LYS A 4 -54.34 -58.91 1.83
N SER A 5 -54.14 -58.36 3.03
CA SER A 5 -53.63 -56.98 3.19
C SER A 5 -52.16 -56.84 2.80
N PHE A 6 -51.35 -57.89 2.99
CA PHE A 6 -49.95 -57.88 2.57
C PHE A 6 -49.79 -57.91 1.04
N LEU A 7 -50.62 -58.71 0.36
CA LEU A 7 -50.65 -58.75 -1.10
C LEU A 7 -51.09 -57.41 -1.71
N LEU A 8 -52.11 -56.76 -1.15
CA LEU A 8 -52.57 -55.45 -1.60
C LEU A 8 -51.52 -54.35 -1.39
N PHE A 9 -50.79 -54.40 -0.27
CA PHE A 9 -49.71 -53.45 -0.01
C PHE A 9 -48.53 -53.67 -0.97
N SER A 10 -48.13 -54.93 -1.17
CA SER A 10 -47.03 -55.28 -2.08
C SER A 10 -47.33 -54.92 -3.54
N THR A 11 -48.57 -55.11 -4.00
CA THR A 11 -48.96 -54.73 -5.37
C THR A 11 -49.06 -53.21 -5.54
N SER A 12 -49.50 -52.48 -4.51
CA SER A 12 -49.52 -51.03 -4.51
C SER A 12 -48.12 -50.41 -4.58
N VAL A 13 -47.16 -50.93 -3.80
CA VAL A 13 -45.77 -50.47 -3.82
C VAL A 13 -45.11 -50.76 -5.17
N PHE A 14 -45.37 -51.94 -5.76
CA PHE A 14 -44.85 -52.28 -7.08
C PHE A 14 -45.45 -51.40 -8.19
N ALA A 15 -46.77 -51.15 -8.14
CA ALA A 15 -47.44 -50.28 -9.11
C ALA A 15 -46.93 -48.84 -9.04
N ILE A 16 -46.72 -48.29 -7.84
CA ILE A 16 -46.17 -46.94 -7.64
C ILE A 16 -44.71 -46.89 -8.12
N SER A 17 -43.92 -47.93 -7.87
CA SER A 17 -42.52 -47.99 -8.32
C SER A 17 -42.42 -48.05 -9.85
N ILE A 18 -43.28 -48.83 -10.50
CA ILE A 18 -43.37 -48.88 -11.97
C ILE A 18 -43.86 -47.54 -12.52
N PHE A 19 -44.86 -46.92 -11.89
CA PHE A 19 -45.35 -45.60 -12.28
C PHE A 19 -44.26 -44.54 -12.18
N LEU A 20 -43.49 -44.52 -11.09
CA LEU A 20 -42.34 -43.62 -10.96
C LEU A 20 -41.29 -43.91 -12.03
N ILE A 21 -40.91 -45.16 -12.30
CA ILE A 21 -39.90 -45.46 -13.33
C ILE A 21 -40.35 -45.06 -14.75
N VAL A 22 -41.63 -45.27 -15.07
CA VAL A 22 -42.21 -44.95 -16.39
C VAL A 22 -42.41 -43.45 -16.57
N PHE A 23 -42.73 -42.70 -15.49
CA PHE A 23 -42.99 -41.26 -15.58
C PHE A 23 -41.79 -40.38 -15.17
N HIS A 24 -40.74 -40.91 -14.53
CA HIS A 24 -39.49 -40.17 -14.24
C HIS A 24 -38.45 -40.25 -15.39
N SER A 25 -38.78 -40.90 -16.50
CA SER A 25 -37.92 -41.00 -17.68
C SER A 25 -38.12 -39.88 -18.70
N GLN A 26 -38.81 -38.78 -18.34
CA GLN A 26 -38.77 -37.53 -19.10
C GLN A 26 -38.19 -36.39 -18.24
N PRO A 27 -36.94 -35.95 -18.48
CA PRO A 27 -36.43 -34.75 -17.84
C PRO A 27 -37.27 -33.55 -18.30
N PRO A 28 -37.60 -32.59 -17.41
CA PRO A 28 -38.34 -31.39 -17.80
C PRO A 28 -37.50 -30.61 -18.82
N GLN A 29 -37.97 -30.58 -20.06
CA GLN A 29 -37.37 -29.88 -21.20
C GLN A 29 -37.21 -28.36 -20.94
N SER A 30 -37.86 -27.80 -19.91
CA SER A 30 -37.76 -26.37 -19.57
C SER A 30 -36.43 -26.00 -18.92
N ILE A 31 -35.83 -26.85 -18.07
CA ILE A 31 -34.57 -26.49 -17.39
C ILE A 31 -33.38 -26.64 -18.34
N GLN A 32 -33.40 -27.63 -19.23
CA GLN A 32 -32.35 -27.71 -20.26
C GLN A 32 -32.45 -26.53 -21.23
N ASN A 33 -33.65 -26.09 -21.62
CA ASN A 33 -33.78 -24.89 -22.46
C ASN A 33 -33.34 -23.61 -21.72
N ILE A 34 -33.63 -23.48 -20.42
CA ILE A 34 -33.18 -22.33 -19.62
C ILE A 34 -31.66 -22.36 -19.42
N VAL A 35 -31.05 -23.51 -19.15
CA VAL A 35 -29.59 -23.64 -19.00
C VAL A 35 -28.87 -23.46 -20.33
N THR A 36 -29.45 -23.94 -21.43
CA THR A 36 -28.90 -23.78 -22.78
C THR A 36 -29.04 -22.33 -23.25
N GLN A 37 -30.19 -21.67 -23.01
CA GLN A 37 -30.35 -20.24 -23.25
C GLN A 37 -29.43 -19.40 -22.35
N THR A 38 -29.22 -19.78 -21.09
CA THR A 38 -28.28 -19.07 -20.20
C THR A 38 -26.84 -19.26 -20.69
N HIS A 39 -26.44 -20.46 -21.14
CA HIS A 39 -25.11 -20.67 -21.73
C HIS A 39 -24.93 -20.02 -23.09
N GLN A 40 -25.99 -19.88 -23.90
CA GLN A 40 -25.92 -19.10 -25.14
C GLN A 40 -25.87 -17.60 -24.87
N HIS A 41 -26.66 -17.07 -23.93
CA HIS A 41 -26.52 -15.67 -23.50
C HIS A 41 -25.16 -15.40 -22.86
N ILE A 42 -24.59 -16.32 -22.08
CA ILE A 42 -23.24 -16.19 -21.51
C ILE A 42 -22.18 -16.30 -22.60
N LYS A 43 -22.33 -17.19 -23.59
CA LYS A 43 -21.42 -17.28 -24.73
C LYS A 43 -21.51 -16.07 -25.65
N ASP A 44 -22.69 -15.53 -25.89
CA ASP A 44 -22.88 -14.33 -26.73
C ASP A 44 -22.44 -13.07 -25.99
N PHE A 45 -22.59 -13.03 -24.65
CA PHE A 45 -21.99 -11.99 -23.80
C PHE A 45 -20.47 -12.15 -23.75
N GLN A 46 -19.94 -13.38 -23.65
CA GLN A 46 -18.51 -13.63 -23.79
C GLN A 46 -18.05 -13.19 -25.18
N VAL A 47 -18.68 -13.61 -26.28
CA VAL A 47 -18.28 -13.29 -27.66
C VAL A 47 -18.41 -11.81 -27.98
N SER A 48 -19.31 -11.06 -27.33
CA SER A 48 -19.37 -9.59 -27.44
C SER A 48 -18.37 -8.84 -26.55
N VAL A 49 -17.88 -9.47 -25.48
CA VAL A 49 -16.79 -8.96 -24.60
C VAL A 49 -15.39 -9.46 -25.04
N SER A 50 -15.32 -10.58 -25.75
CA SER A 50 -14.13 -11.33 -26.17
C SER A 50 -13.29 -10.74 -27.31
N PRO A 51 -13.76 -9.78 -28.15
CA PRO A 51 -12.84 -9.12 -29.05
C PRO A 51 -11.77 -8.35 -28.26
N GLN A 52 -12.07 -7.96 -27.01
CA GLN A 52 -11.15 -7.22 -26.15
C GLN A 52 -10.30 -8.12 -25.22
N GLU A 53 -10.78 -9.30 -24.83
CA GLU A 53 -10.01 -10.20 -23.96
C GLU A 53 -8.93 -10.99 -24.71
N ASN A 54 -9.21 -11.47 -25.93
CA ASN A 54 -8.20 -12.16 -26.76
C ASN A 54 -7.19 -11.20 -27.43
N LEU A 55 -7.42 -9.88 -27.36
CA LEU A 55 -6.44 -8.86 -27.76
C LEU A 55 -5.53 -8.40 -26.61
N ARG A 56 -5.93 -8.64 -25.34
CA ARG A 56 -5.18 -8.19 -24.15
C ARG A 56 -4.06 -9.12 -23.71
N ASP A 57 -4.13 -10.42 -24.04
CA ASP A 57 -3.01 -11.35 -23.76
C ASP A 57 -1.79 -11.12 -24.67
N VAL A 58 -1.89 -10.19 -25.64
CA VAL A 58 -0.80 -9.77 -26.54
C VAL A 58 -0.40 -8.30 -26.33
N GLU A 59 -1.14 -7.52 -25.54
CA GLU A 59 -0.66 -6.23 -25.04
C GLU A 59 0.40 -6.52 -23.98
N GLY A 60 1.67 -6.48 -24.39
CA GLY A 60 2.79 -6.93 -23.59
C GLY A 60 2.80 -6.34 -22.18
N ASN A 61 3.46 -7.02 -21.25
CA ASN A 61 3.70 -6.56 -19.87
C ASN A 61 4.59 -5.30 -19.88
N HIS A 62 4.08 -4.19 -20.41
CA HIS A 62 4.75 -2.91 -20.53
C HIS A 62 4.27 -2.04 -19.39
N LEU A 63 5.23 -1.54 -18.63
CA LEU A 63 4.94 -0.50 -17.67
C LEU A 63 4.60 0.79 -18.43
N VAL A 64 3.81 1.67 -17.81
CA VAL A 64 3.57 3.01 -18.35
C VAL A 64 4.91 3.74 -18.48
N GLU A 65 5.29 4.08 -19.70
CA GLU A 65 6.52 4.81 -20.04
C GLU A 65 6.27 6.29 -20.39
N GLU A 66 5.05 6.78 -20.14
CA GLU A 66 4.69 8.15 -20.48
C GLU A 66 5.51 9.17 -19.69
N GLU A 67 6.48 9.78 -20.37
CA GLU A 67 7.44 10.73 -19.81
C GLU A 67 6.76 11.95 -19.16
N ARG A 68 5.53 12.30 -19.55
CA ARG A 68 4.76 13.37 -18.91
C ARG A 68 4.56 13.16 -17.42
N TYR A 69 4.32 11.91 -16.99
CA TYR A 69 4.12 11.60 -15.58
C TYR A 69 5.41 11.69 -14.79
N LEU A 70 6.52 11.24 -15.38
CA LEU A 70 7.85 11.31 -14.77
C LEU A 70 8.28 12.77 -14.61
N ARG A 71 8.04 13.61 -15.62
CA ARG A 71 8.25 15.06 -15.53
C ARG A 71 7.36 15.73 -14.48
N ALA A 72 6.09 15.34 -14.38
CA ALA A 72 5.16 15.89 -13.38
C ALA A 72 5.64 15.69 -11.94
N VAL A 73 6.35 14.59 -11.65
CA VAL A 73 6.96 14.33 -10.34
C VAL A 73 8.43 14.77 -10.24
N GLY A 74 8.98 15.38 -11.29
CA GLY A 74 10.37 15.86 -11.32
C GLY A 74 11.42 14.73 -11.41
N LEU A 75 11.09 13.61 -12.05
CA LEU A 75 12.02 12.54 -12.39
C LEU A 75 12.42 12.63 -13.87
N GLY A 76 13.63 13.11 -14.18
CA GLY A 76 14.12 13.24 -15.55
C GLY A 76 14.96 14.50 -15.78
N ALA A 77 15.21 14.83 -17.05
CA ALA A 77 15.96 16.04 -17.44
C ALA A 77 15.08 17.29 -17.26
N GLY A 78 15.44 18.12 -16.29
CA GLY A 78 14.69 19.31 -15.89
C GLY A 78 14.35 19.23 -14.40
N GLY A 79 15.30 19.62 -13.56
CA GLY A 79 15.06 19.72 -12.12
C GLY A 79 13.89 20.66 -11.85
N SER A 80 12.99 20.28 -10.93
CA SER A 80 11.97 21.21 -10.48
C SER A 80 12.63 22.33 -9.69
N ASP A 81 12.16 23.57 -9.87
CA ASP A 81 12.64 24.68 -9.06
C ASP A 81 12.37 24.39 -7.58
N ALA A 82 13.44 24.21 -6.80
CA ALA A 82 13.35 23.97 -5.38
C ALA A 82 12.56 25.11 -4.72
N PRO A 83 11.56 24.82 -3.86
CA PRO A 83 10.91 25.85 -3.08
C PRO A 83 11.97 26.57 -2.24
N ARG A 84 12.02 27.90 -2.33
CA ARG A 84 13.12 28.73 -1.81
C ARG A 84 13.34 28.70 -0.29
N ASN A 85 12.65 27.85 0.48
CA ASN A 85 12.72 27.78 1.95
C ASN A 85 12.40 26.37 2.52
N THR A 86 13.12 25.33 2.10
CA THR A 86 12.96 23.97 2.69
C THR A 86 14.28 23.44 3.23
N THR A 87 14.21 22.61 4.28
CA THR A 87 15.39 21.89 4.78
C THR A 87 15.68 20.65 3.92
N THR A 88 16.93 20.22 3.91
CA THR A 88 17.35 18.93 3.37
C THR A 88 17.84 18.04 4.52
N PRO A 89 17.13 16.96 4.88
CA PRO A 89 15.89 16.49 4.29
C PRO A 89 14.66 17.28 4.77
N ALA A 90 13.54 17.14 4.07
CA ALA A 90 12.22 17.52 4.55
C ALA A 90 11.49 16.30 5.13
N LEU A 91 10.62 16.53 6.12
CA LEU A 91 9.68 15.54 6.63
C LEU A 91 8.43 15.56 5.76
N VAL A 92 8.07 14.42 5.16
CA VAL A 92 7.00 14.34 4.17
C VAL A 92 5.91 13.39 4.65
N THR A 93 4.68 13.86 4.61
CA THR A 93 3.46 13.07 4.82
C THR A 93 2.40 13.52 3.80
N TYR A 94 1.25 12.85 3.78
CA TYR A 94 0.07 13.27 3.04
C TYR A 94 -1.18 13.28 3.91
N ALA A 95 -2.25 13.88 3.41
CA ALA A 95 -3.58 13.77 3.98
C ALA A 95 -4.65 13.94 2.89
N SER A 96 -5.79 13.28 3.08
CA SER A 96 -6.93 13.23 2.15
C SER A 96 -8.24 13.21 2.94
N GLY A 97 -9.34 13.56 2.27
CA GLY A 97 -10.68 13.50 2.84
C GLY A 97 -10.80 14.23 4.18
N ASP A 98 -11.07 13.46 5.24
CA ASP A 98 -11.24 13.97 6.61
C ASP A 98 -10.06 13.67 7.56
N ALA A 99 -8.90 13.28 7.03
CA ALA A 99 -7.74 12.87 7.81
C ALA A 99 -6.94 14.02 8.47
N HIS A 100 -7.57 15.19 8.71
CA HIS A 100 -6.90 16.36 9.29
C HIS A 100 -6.30 16.08 10.68
N ALA A 101 -6.93 15.24 11.49
CA ALA A 101 -6.44 14.93 12.84
C ALA A 101 -5.06 14.25 12.81
N LEU A 102 -4.86 13.30 11.89
CA LEU A 102 -3.56 12.63 11.69
C LEU A 102 -2.51 13.60 11.16
N ALA A 103 -2.86 14.43 10.17
CA ALA A 103 -1.96 15.47 9.65
C ALA A 103 -1.53 16.46 10.75
N VAL A 104 -2.47 16.95 11.58
CA VAL A 104 -2.16 17.83 12.71
C VAL A 104 -1.31 17.12 13.76
N SER A 105 -1.59 15.85 14.05
CA SER A 105 -0.75 15.03 14.92
C SER A 105 0.68 14.97 14.38
N PHE A 106 0.87 14.71 13.08
CA PHE A 106 2.17 14.68 12.45
C PHE A 106 2.96 15.99 12.63
N VAL A 107 2.35 17.14 12.31
CA VAL A 107 2.98 18.46 12.48
C VAL A 107 3.42 18.69 13.94
N ARG A 108 2.57 18.33 14.90
CA ARG A 108 2.88 18.51 16.33
C ARG A 108 4.09 17.70 16.78
N HIS A 109 4.24 16.46 16.30
CA HIS A 109 5.40 15.63 16.62
C HIS A 109 6.67 16.15 15.93
N ALA A 110 6.52 16.65 14.70
CA ALA A 110 7.61 17.23 13.93
C ALA A 110 8.08 18.60 14.46
N ALA A 111 7.26 19.32 15.22
CA ALA A 111 7.56 20.69 15.67
C ALA A 111 8.89 20.85 16.44
N SER A 112 9.31 19.80 17.16
CA SER A 112 10.58 19.77 17.91
C SER A 112 11.81 19.47 17.06
N LEU A 113 11.62 19.09 15.79
CA LEU A 113 12.69 18.71 14.88
C LEU A 113 13.15 19.92 14.05
N PRO A 114 14.42 19.94 13.62
CA PRO A 114 14.99 21.04 12.83
C PRO A 114 14.69 20.89 11.33
N TYR A 115 13.55 20.29 10.95
CA TYR A 115 13.20 19.99 9.57
C TYR A 115 11.89 20.65 9.17
N THR A 116 11.80 21.10 7.93
CA THR A 116 10.55 21.53 7.30
C THR A 116 9.63 20.33 7.10
N VAL A 117 8.34 20.52 7.34
CA VAL A 117 7.28 19.56 7.09
C VAL A 117 6.59 19.90 5.77
N LEU A 118 6.45 18.92 4.90
CA LEU A 118 5.61 18.99 3.70
C LEU A 118 4.42 18.05 3.87
N ILE A 119 3.22 18.61 3.78
CA ILE A 119 1.95 17.85 3.80
C ILE A 119 1.38 17.86 2.39
N TYR A 120 1.38 16.72 1.73
CA TYR A 120 0.71 16.55 0.45
C TYR A 120 -0.80 16.48 0.65
N ASN A 121 -1.51 17.48 0.14
CA ASN A 121 -2.97 17.50 0.11
C ASN A 121 -3.44 16.69 -1.10
N LEU A 122 -4.02 15.51 -0.84
CA LEU A 122 -4.53 14.58 -1.85
C LEU A 122 -6.07 14.65 -1.95
N GLY A 123 -6.66 15.81 -1.65
CA GLY A 123 -8.12 16.01 -1.67
C GLY A 123 -8.74 16.06 -0.27
N LEU A 124 -8.13 16.83 0.65
CA LEU A 124 -8.77 17.22 1.91
C LEU A 124 -10.07 17.99 1.64
N LYS A 125 -11.12 17.67 2.42
CA LYS A 125 -12.36 18.46 2.39
C LYS A 125 -12.09 19.89 2.90
N PRO A 126 -12.91 20.88 2.50
CA PRO A 126 -12.68 22.29 2.86
C PRO A 126 -12.47 22.54 4.36
N TYR A 127 -13.27 21.90 5.23
CA TYR A 127 -13.09 21.99 6.68
C TYR A 127 -11.74 21.42 7.13
N SER A 128 -11.42 20.21 6.67
CA SER A 128 -10.18 19.50 7.00
C SER A 128 -8.95 20.27 6.53
N LEU A 129 -8.99 20.85 5.32
CA LEU A 129 -7.96 21.73 4.79
C LEU A 129 -7.77 22.97 5.67
N ALA A 130 -8.87 23.66 6.03
CA ALA A 130 -8.80 24.84 6.90
C ALA A 130 -8.15 24.52 8.26
N VAL A 131 -8.49 23.37 8.85
CA VAL A 131 -7.85 22.90 10.09
C VAL A 131 -6.36 22.68 9.89
N VAL A 132 -5.94 21.92 8.86
CA VAL A 132 -4.52 21.65 8.61
C VAL A 132 -3.75 22.95 8.34
N SER A 133 -4.30 23.87 7.53
CA SER A 133 -3.72 25.18 7.26
C SER A 133 -3.47 26.00 8.53
N ASN A 134 -4.39 25.97 9.49
CA ASN A 134 -4.21 26.67 10.77
C ASN A 134 -3.06 26.11 11.62
N TYR A 135 -2.78 24.81 11.54
CA TYR A 135 -1.65 24.19 12.24
C TYR A 135 -0.34 24.23 11.44
N CYS A 136 -0.43 24.40 10.12
CA CYS A 136 0.68 24.47 9.17
C CYS A 136 0.91 25.92 8.70
N ASN A 137 0.80 26.90 9.60
CA ASN A 137 0.88 28.33 9.31
C ASN A 137 2.25 28.95 9.68
N SER A 138 3.34 28.21 9.47
CA SER A 138 4.70 28.65 9.82
C SER A 138 5.67 28.41 8.68
N SER A 139 6.84 29.07 8.72
CA SER A 139 7.92 28.82 7.75
C SER A 139 8.48 27.38 7.79
N LYS A 140 8.15 26.60 8.83
CA LYS A 140 8.56 25.19 8.98
C LYS A 140 7.54 24.20 8.44
N CYS A 141 6.39 24.63 7.93
CA CYS A 141 5.37 23.72 7.44
C CYS A 141 4.75 24.28 6.16
N ALA A 142 4.67 23.45 5.12
CA ALA A 142 4.01 23.80 3.87
C ALA A 142 3.01 22.70 3.47
N ILE A 143 1.85 23.14 2.99
CA ILE A 143 0.87 22.28 2.33
C ILE A 143 1.17 22.31 0.84
N VAL A 144 1.30 21.15 0.23
CA VAL A 144 1.54 20.98 -1.20
C VAL A 144 0.30 20.35 -1.81
N ASP A 145 -0.44 21.12 -2.59
CA ASP A 145 -1.55 20.57 -3.37
C ASP A 145 -1.00 19.66 -4.47
N PHE A 146 -1.51 18.44 -4.54
CA PHE A 146 -1.08 17.45 -5.52
C PHE A 146 -2.30 16.77 -6.11
N ASP A 147 -2.66 17.17 -7.34
CA ASP A 147 -3.87 16.74 -8.00
C ASP A 147 -3.72 15.33 -8.58
N LEU A 148 -4.31 14.34 -7.91
CA LEU A 148 -4.28 12.95 -8.37
C LEU A 148 -5.12 12.73 -9.64
N ASN A 149 -5.98 13.68 -10.04
CA ASN A 149 -6.77 13.57 -11.27
C ASN A 149 -5.91 13.74 -12.53
N GLU A 150 -4.68 14.25 -12.40
CA GLU A 150 -3.73 14.31 -13.51
C GLU A 150 -3.18 12.92 -13.88
N PHE A 151 -3.33 11.93 -12.99
CA PHE A 151 -2.79 10.57 -13.13
C PHE A 151 -3.90 9.55 -13.45
N PRO A 152 -3.55 8.30 -13.84
CA PRO A 152 -4.54 7.25 -14.02
C PRO A 152 -5.45 7.09 -12.80
N SER A 153 -6.74 6.84 -13.02
CA SER A 153 -7.76 6.92 -11.95
C SER A 153 -7.48 6.02 -10.73
N HIS A 154 -6.86 4.85 -10.93
CA HIS A 154 -6.51 3.93 -9.84
C HIS A 154 -5.44 4.49 -8.89
N VAL A 155 -4.69 5.52 -9.29
CA VAL A 155 -3.71 6.19 -8.43
C VAL A 155 -4.37 6.85 -7.22
N SER A 156 -5.62 7.31 -7.38
CA SER A 156 -6.43 7.90 -6.31
C SER A 156 -7.02 6.89 -5.33
N ASP A 157 -6.94 5.58 -5.61
CA ASP A 157 -7.40 4.54 -4.70
C ASP A 157 -6.40 4.38 -3.54
N GLU A 158 -6.80 4.88 -2.37
CA GLU A 158 -6.00 4.82 -1.15
C GLU A 158 -5.66 3.39 -0.71
N SER A 159 -6.45 2.38 -1.09
CA SER A 159 -6.19 0.99 -0.75
C SER A 159 -4.99 0.37 -1.49
N ILE A 160 -4.56 1.02 -2.57
CA ILE A 160 -3.45 0.59 -3.42
C ILE A 160 -2.16 1.34 -3.06
N HIS A 161 -2.29 2.56 -2.52
CA HIS A 161 -1.18 3.46 -2.22
C HIS A 161 -0.28 3.77 -3.44
N ALA A 162 -0.82 3.70 -4.65
CA ALA A 162 -0.08 4.00 -5.89
C ALA A 162 0.41 5.46 -5.95
N PHE A 163 -0.26 6.39 -5.26
CA PHE A 163 0.20 7.78 -5.14
C PHE A 163 1.52 7.94 -4.36
N ARG A 164 1.88 6.98 -3.48
CA ARG A 164 3.02 7.10 -2.56
C ARG A 164 4.35 7.35 -3.29
N PRO A 165 4.77 6.56 -4.29
CA PRO A 165 5.98 6.85 -5.05
C PRO A 165 5.94 8.22 -5.75
N LEU A 166 4.76 8.69 -6.17
CA LEU A 166 4.61 9.98 -6.87
C LEU A 166 4.93 11.15 -5.93
N ILE A 167 4.30 11.20 -4.75
CA ILE A 167 4.52 12.28 -3.80
C ILE A 167 5.92 12.26 -3.19
N ILE A 168 6.51 11.07 -3.02
CA ILE A 168 7.89 10.92 -2.54
C ILE A 168 8.86 11.50 -3.58
N GLN A 169 8.71 11.12 -4.85
CA GLN A 169 9.58 11.63 -5.91
C GLN A 169 9.40 13.14 -6.12
N HIS A 170 8.15 13.61 -6.10
CA HIS A 170 7.85 15.04 -6.22
C HIS A 170 8.45 15.84 -5.06
N ALA A 171 8.46 15.30 -3.83
CA ALA A 171 9.14 15.93 -2.70
C ALA A 171 10.66 15.86 -2.85
N LEU A 172 11.19 14.73 -3.32
CA LEU A 172 12.63 14.52 -3.49
C LEU A 172 13.22 15.50 -4.48
N SER A 173 12.59 15.68 -5.64
CA SER A 173 13.05 16.62 -6.68
C SER A 173 13.07 18.08 -6.23
N ARG A 174 12.27 18.44 -5.22
CA ARG A 174 12.16 19.79 -4.67
C ARG A 174 13.10 20.09 -3.50
N THR A 175 13.49 19.06 -2.75
CA THR A 175 14.15 19.22 -1.45
C THR A 175 15.55 18.61 -1.40
N GLY A 176 15.89 17.74 -2.37
CA GLY A 176 17.13 16.97 -2.40
C GLY A 176 17.20 15.85 -1.35
N GLY A 177 16.18 15.72 -0.48
CA GLY A 177 16.17 14.75 0.61
C GLY A 177 14.83 14.66 1.31
N VAL A 178 14.35 13.43 1.50
CA VAL A 178 13.02 13.15 2.05
C VAL A 178 13.12 12.14 3.19
N VAL A 179 12.47 12.47 4.31
CA VAL A 179 12.04 11.50 5.32
C VAL A 179 10.54 11.37 5.18
N PHE A 180 10.09 10.34 4.48
CA PHE A 180 8.67 10.05 4.27
C PHE A 180 8.13 9.20 5.41
N SER A 181 6.88 9.47 5.81
CA SER A 181 6.07 8.52 6.56
C SER A 181 4.58 8.74 6.35
N GLU A 182 3.80 7.67 6.50
CA GLU A 182 2.34 7.73 6.60
C GLU A 182 1.89 8.69 7.71
N SER A 183 0.75 9.35 7.53
CA SER A 183 0.21 10.34 8.49
C SER A 183 -0.05 9.77 9.89
N GLY A 184 -0.33 8.47 9.98
CA GLY A 184 -0.48 7.72 11.23
C GLY A 184 0.83 7.18 11.81
N LEU A 185 2.00 7.48 11.24
CA LEU A 185 3.29 6.99 11.71
C LEU A 185 4.23 8.16 11.99
N VAL A 186 4.40 8.48 13.28
CA VAL A 186 5.19 9.64 13.71
C VAL A 186 6.56 9.24 14.23
N TRP A 187 7.55 10.09 14.02
CA TRP A 187 8.85 9.95 14.67
C TRP A 187 8.72 10.23 16.16
N ALA A 188 9.21 9.30 16.98
CA ALA A 188 9.24 9.35 18.44
C ALA A 188 10.67 9.52 18.98
N GLY A 189 11.66 9.61 18.10
CA GLY A 189 13.06 9.79 18.43
C GLY A 189 13.47 11.26 18.61
N GLY A 190 14.73 11.46 19.00
CA GLY A 190 15.34 12.79 19.02
C GLY A 190 15.83 13.24 17.64
N ALA A 191 16.13 14.53 17.51
CA ALA A 191 16.68 15.12 16.29
C ALA A 191 18.01 14.48 15.86
N ALA A 192 18.91 14.19 16.80
CA ALA A 192 20.21 13.56 16.50
C ALA A 192 20.06 12.16 15.89
N ALA A 193 19.09 11.36 16.37
CA ALA A 193 18.84 10.03 15.84
C ALA A 193 18.27 10.09 14.42
N LEU A 194 17.39 11.06 14.14
CA LEU A 194 16.88 11.26 12.79
C LEU A 194 17.96 11.80 11.84
N ALA A 195 18.80 12.71 12.32
CA ALA A 195 19.96 13.21 11.58
C ALA A 195 20.96 12.09 11.24
N ALA A 196 21.15 11.11 12.13
CA ALA A 196 21.99 9.95 11.85
C ALA A 196 21.40 9.04 10.75
N LEU A 197 20.07 8.83 10.74
CA LEU A 197 19.41 8.12 9.65
C LEU A 197 19.58 8.85 8.32
N TRP A 198 19.38 10.18 8.32
CA TRP A 198 19.61 11.01 7.15
C TRP A 198 21.07 10.92 6.66
N ALA A 199 22.04 11.10 7.56
CA ALA A 199 23.46 11.05 7.22
C ALA A 199 23.84 9.70 6.59
N ARG A 200 23.24 8.59 7.02
CA ARG A 200 23.47 7.28 6.42
C ARG A 200 22.87 7.17 5.01
N ALA A 201 21.66 7.68 4.78
CA ALA A 201 21.08 7.72 3.43
C ALA A 201 21.90 8.62 2.50
N ALA A 202 22.18 9.85 2.94
CA ALA A 202 22.93 10.84 2.17
C ALA A 202 24.39 10.47 1.94
N GLY A 203 25.04 9.79 2.88
CA GLY A 203 26.43 9.35 2.77
C GLY A 203 26.60 8.01 2.04
N GLY A 204 25.62 7.09 2.13
CA GLY A 204 25.70 5.76 1.55
C GLY A 204 25.52 5.75 0.03
N ALA A 205 26.10 4.76 -0.67
CA ALA A 205 26.01 4.64 -2.13
C ALA A 205 24.56 4.48 -2.64
N GLY A 206 23.70 3.82 -1.86
CA GLY A 206 22.31 3.56 -2.27
C GLY A 206 21.35 4.74 -2.13
N GLY A 207 21.61 5.71 -1.25
CA GLY A 207 20.72 6.87 -1.09
C GLY A 207 19.36 6.60 -0.45
N LEU A 208 18.99 5.34 -0.17
CA LEU A 208 17.68 4.96 0.35
C LEU A 208 17.80 4.08 1.61
N LEU A 209 16.95 4.35 2.60
CA LEU A 209 16.77 3.51 3.77
C LEU A 209 15.30 3.11 3.94
N ALA A 210 15.09 1.82 4.19
CA ALA A 210 13.78 1.22 4.42
C ALA A 210 13.81 0.25 5.61
N TRP A 211 12.64 -0.09 6.14
CA TRP A 211 12.53 -1.02 7.27
C TRP A 211 12.00 -2.37 6.80
N PRO A 212 12.68 -3.49 7.11
CA PRO A 212 12.16 -4.80 6.73
C PRO A 212 10.95 -5.19 7.58
N ARG A 213 10.07 -5.98 6.98
CA ARG A 213 8.98 -6.73 7.60
C ARG A 213 9.41 -8.17 7.80
N ARG A 214 8.65 -8.92 8.61
CA ARG A 214 8.94 -10.34 8.85
C ARG A 214 8.64 -11.25 7.66
N ALA A 215 7.70 -10.85 6.80
CA ALA A 215 7.29 -11.64 5.66
C ALA A 215 8.30 -11.52 4.52
N ALA A 216 8.50 -12.59 3.75
CA ALA A 216 9.28 -12.52 2.52
C ALA A 216 8.50 -11.71 1.46
N VAL A 217 9.21 -11.18 0.47
CA VAL A 217 8.59 -10.49 -0.67
C VAL A 217 7.56 -11.40 -1.34
N THR A 218 7.94 -12.65 -1.63
CA THR A 218 7.05 -13.63 -2.28
C THR A 218 5.81 -13.97 -1.48
N SER A 219 5.81 -13.77 -0.16
CA SER A 219 4.64 -14.01 0.69
C SER A 219 3.51 -13.02 0.43
N LEU A 220 3.85 -11.79 0.06
CA LEU A 220 2.94 -10.66 -0.04
C LEU A 220 2.88 -10.04 -1.45
N THR A 221 3.51 -10.70 -2.42
CA THR A 221 3.51 -10.22 -3.81
C THR A 221 2.76 -11.18 -4.71
N HIS A 222 1.76 -10.67 -5.42
CA HIS A 222 1.07 -11.44 -6.43
C HIS A 222 2.07 -11.84 -7.54
N PRO A 223 2.10 -13.11 -7.99
CA PRO A 223 3.11 -13.61 -8.94
C PRO A 223 3.25 -12.76 -10.21
N ARG A 224 2.14 -12.22 -10.71
CA ARG A 224 2.12 -11.38 -11.92
C ARG A 224 2.96 -10.11 -11.81
N MET A 225 3.16 -9.53 -10.62
CA MET A 225 4.01 -8.35 -10.45
C MET A 225 5.49 -8.65 -10.76
N PHE A 226 5.98 -9.86 -10.47
CA PHE A 226 7.34 -10.26 -10.84
C PHE A 226 7.53 -10.24 -12.35
N HIS A 227 6.51 -10.62 -13.13
CA HIS A 227 6.57 -10.55 -14.59
C HIS A 227 6.68 -9.11 -15.12
N TYR A 228 5.89 -8.19 -14.58
CA TYR A 228 5.97 -6.76 -14.95
C TYR A 228 7.33 -6.14 -14.62
N LEU A 229 7.90 -6.50 -13.47
CA LEU A 229 9.20 -6.00 -13.01
C LEU A 229 10.39 -6.82 -13.54
N ARG A 230 10.15 -7.77 -14.46
CA ARG A 230 11.17 -8.66 -15.06
C ARG A 230 12.04 -9.36 -14.01
N ALA A 231 11.43 -9.71 -12.89
CA ALA A 231 12.06 -10.40 -11.77
C ALA A 231 11.72 -11.89 -11.79
N ARG A 232 12.64 -12.74 -11.32
CA ARG A 232 12.34 -14.15 -11.07
C ARG A 232 11.89 -14.30 -9.64
N GLN A 233 10.70 -14.87 -9.44
CA GLN A 233 10.10 -15.03 -8.11
C GLN A 233 11.02 -15.79 -7.13
N ASP A 234 11.73 -16.81 -7.61
CA ASP A 234 12.57 -17.66 -6.76
C ASP A 234 13.76 -16.93 -6.12
N ASP A 235 14.21 -15.82 -6.73
CA ASP A 235 15.28 -14.98 -6.17
C ASP A 235 14.81 -14.23 -4.90
N PHE A 236 13.50 -14.20 -4.64
CA PHE A 236 12.88 -13.40 -3.58
C PHE A 236 12.30 -14.23 -2.41
N LEU A 237 12.49 -15.55 -2.40
CA LEU A 237 11.93 -16.44 -1.38
C LEU A 237 12.41 -16.09 0.05
N PHE A 238 13.59 -15.48 0.17
CA PHE A 238 14.22 -15.14 1.44
C PHE A 238 14.51 -13.65 1.63
N VAL A 239 14.18 -12.82 0.64
CA VAL A 239 14.29 -11.36 0.74
C VAL A 239 13.14 -10.86 1.60
N GLN A 240 13.41 -10.04 2.61
CA GLN A 240 12.35 -9.49 3.45
C GLN A 240 11.63 -8.36 2.71
N MET A 241 10.29 -8.39 2.78
CA MET A 241 9.49 -7.30 2.26
C MET A 241 9.78 -6.02 3.06
N VAL A 242 9.94 -4.88 2.38
CA VAL A 242 10.09 -3.60 3.08
C VAL A 242 8.74 -2.99 3.48
N ASP A 243 8.77 -2.18 4.53
CA ASP A 243 7.66 -1.36 4.98
C ASP A 243 7.75 0.01 4.30
N ALA A 244 6.96 0.22 3.25
CA ALA A 244 6.90 1.48 2.51
C ALA A 244 6.20 2.60 3.29
N SER A 245 5.64 2.33 4.48
CA SER A 245 5.00 3.37 5.31
C SER A 245 5.98 4.40 5.90
N ARG A 246 7.29 4.16 5.75
CA ARG A 246 8.36 5.07 6.14
C ARG A 246 9.62 4.82 5.34
N LEU A 247 10.22 5.87 4.81
CA LEU A 247 11.42 5.80 3.99
C LEU A 247 12.31 7.02 4.24
N VAL A 248 13.61 6.86 4.08
CA VAL A 248 14.56 7.99 4.02
C VAL A 248 15.26 7.93 2.68
N LEU A 249 15.18 8.99 1.88
CA LEU A 249 15.71 9.05 0.52
C LEU A 249 16.54 10.32 0.34
N ALA A 250 17.76 10.18 -0.14
CA ALA A 250 18.60 11.27 -0.60
C ALA A 250 18.60 11.29 -2.14
N ASP A 251 18.55 12.48 -2.73
CA ASP A 251 18.52 12.61 -4.19
C ASP A 251 19.86 12.15 -4.78
N LYS A 252 19.84 10.98 -5.42
CA LYS A 252 21.01 10.31 -5.98
C LYS A 252 20.61 9.54 -7.24
N PRO A 253 21.55 9.33 -8.18
CA PRO A 253 21.31 8.48 -9.35
C PRO A 253 20.77 7.09 -8.97
N ALA A 254 21.34 6.44 -7.94
CA ALA A 254 20.88 5.13 -7.47
C ALA A 254 19.41 5.15 -6.98
N VAL A 255 18.94 6.27 -6.41
CA VAL A 255 17.55 6.43 -6.00
C VAL A 255 16.65 6.67 -7.21
N ALA A 256 17.11 7.41 -8.22
CA ALA A 256 16.35 7.58 -9.47
C ALA A 256 16.11 6.23 -10.19
N GLU A 257 17.08 5.32 -10.18
CA GLU A 257 16.95 3.95 -10.72
C GLU A 257 15.94 3.09 -9.93
N VAL A 258 15.68 3.40 -8.65
CA VAL A 258 14.62 2.76 -7.86
C VAL A 258 13.27 3.43 -8.12
N MET A 259 13.24 4.77 -8.09
CA MET A 259 11.99 5.54 -8.18
C MET A 259 11.34 5.40 -9.56
N ARG A 260 12.12 5.33 -10.64
CA ARG A 260 11.59 5.16 -12.01
C ARG A 260 10.70 3.91 -12.14
N PRO A 261 11.19 2.68 -11.96
CA PRO A 261 10.34 1.49 -12.09
C PRO A 261 9.24 1.43 -11.03
N TRP A 262 9.43 2.05 -9.86
CA TRP A 262 8.40 2.08 -8.82
C TRP A 262 7.21 2.96 -9.22
N ILE A 263 7.49 4.14 -9.78
CA ILE A 263 6.49 5.04 -10.36
C ILE A 263 5.81 4.39 -11.55
N GLN A 264 6.57 3.81 -12.48
CA GLN A 264 6.01 3.17 -13.66
C GLN A 264 5.07 2.01 -13.28
N CYS A 265 5.43 1.19 -12.28
CA CYS A 265 4.53 0.17 -11.76
C CYS A 265 3.28 0.79 -11.12
N ALA A 266 3.42 1.83 -10.30
CA ALA A 266 2.28 2.52 -9.68
C ALA A 266 1.30 3.10 -10.70
N LEU A 267 1.80 3.61 -11.84
CA LEU A 267 0.99 4.11 -12.95
C LEU A 267 0.35 2.99 -13.78
N THR A 268 0.80 1.74 -13.62
CA THR A 268 0.31 0.58 -14.38
C THR A 268 -0.60 -0.27 -13.49
N LEU A 269 -1.92 -0.18 -13.68
CA LEU A 269 -2.91 -0.87 -12.83
C LEU A 269 -2.58 -2.37 -12.67
N ASP A 270 -2.32 -3.07 -13.78
CA ASP A 270 -2.03 -4.50 -13.75
C ASP A 270 -0.68 -4.87 -13.13
N CYS A 271 0.24 -3.90 -12.98
CA CYS A 271 1.48 -4.09 -12.21
C CYS A 271 1.22 -3.93 -10.71
N ILE A 272 0.62 -2.79 -10.31
CA ILE A 272 0.47 -2.41 -8.90
C ILE A 272 -0.63 -3.18 -8.17
N MET A 273 -1.68 -3.56 -8.90
CA MET A 273 -2.80 -4.36 -8.41
C MET A 273 -3.22 -5.35 -9.50
N PRO A 274 -2.43 -6.41 -9.76
CA PRO A 274 -2.76 -7.39 -10.78
C PRO A 274 -4.12 -8.06 -10.51
N ILE A 275 -4.80 -8.50 -11.56
CA ILE A 275 -6.08 -9.22 -11.44
C ILE A 275 -5.95 -10.38 -10.44
N GLY A 276 -6.85 -10.43 -9.45
CA GLY A 276 -6.84 -11.42 -8.38
C GLY A 276 -6.03 -11.02 -7.14
N ALA A 277 -5.32 -9.89 -7.15
CA ALA A 277 -4.70 -9.32 -5.98
C ALA A 277 -5.74 -8.79 -4.98
N GLN A 278 -5.45 -8.94 -3.68
CA GLN A 278 -6.33 -8.51 -2.59
C GLN A 278 -5.49 -7.91 -1.45
N SER A 279 -5.89 -6.78 -0.88
CA SER A 279 -5.12 -6.13 0.21
C SER A 279 -5.25 -6.81 1.58
N GLY A 280 -6.12 -7.81 1.71
CA GLY A 280 -6.43 -8.49 2.98
C GLY A 280 -6.58 -10.00 2.82
N GLY A 281 -6.94 -10.69 3.91
CA GLY A 281 -7.17 -12.15 3.88
C GLY A 281 -5.90 -13.00 3.86
N CYS A 282 -4.76 -12.42 4.25
CA CYS A 282 -3.46 -13.10 4.25
C CYS A 282 -3.45 -14.40 5.08
N ARG A 283 -2.99 -15.49 4.46
CA ARG A 283 -2.88 -16.83 5.05
C ARG A 283 -1.45 -17.20 5.41
N PHE A 284 -0.98 -16.71 6.55
CA PHE A 284 0.36 -17.01 7.08
C PHE A 284 0.44 -18.32 7.88
N ASP A 285 -0.70 -19.00 8.05
CA ASP A 285 -0.83 -20.33 8.63
C ASP A 285 -0.18 -21.41 7.73
N LYS A 286 -0.07 -21.14 6.43
CA LYS A 286 0.54 -22.06 5.48
C LYS A 286 2.06 -22.01 5.53
N LYS A 287 2.68 -23.19 5.53
CA LYS A 287 4.12 -23.37 5.37
C LYS A 287 4.45 -23.88 3.96
N PRO A 288 5.64 -23.56 3.42
CA PRO A 288 6.61 -22.61 3.95
C PRO A 288 6.13 -21.16 3.85
N GLN A 289 6.56 -20.31 4.78
CA GLN A 289 6.04 -18.93 4.92
C GLN A 289 6.37 -18.01 3.75
N TYR A 290 7.35 -18.36 2.92
CA TYR A 290 7.69 -17.63 1.71
C TYR A 290 6.71 -17.84 0.55
N ARG A 291 5.74 -18.75 0.67
CA ARG A 291 4.70 -18.90 -0.36
C ARG A 291 3.72 -17.73 -0.32
N TYR A 292 3.21 -17.36 -1.50
CA TYR A 292 2.18 -16.35 -1.64
C TYR A 292 1.01 -16.63 -0.67
N SER A 293 0.72 -15.66 0.18
CA SER A 293 -0.24 -15.79 1.27
C SER A 293 -1.68 -15.48 0.84
N GLY A 294 -1.93 -15.28 -0.45
CA GLY A 294 -3.26 -14.94 -0.98
C GLY A 294 -3.64 -13.46 -0.85
N CYS A 295 -2.73 -12.62 -0.36
CA CYS A 295 -2.90 -11.20 -0.27
C CYS A 295 -1.67 -10.48 -0.85
N HIS A 296 -1.88 -9.25 -1.29
CA HIS A 296 -0.91 -8.43 -1.99
C HIS A 296 -0.61 -7.16 -1.19
N GLY A 297 0.66 -6.73 -1.17
CA GLY A 297 1.09 -5.50 -0.53
C GLY A 297 1.36 -4.33 -1.49
N GLN A 298 0.86 -4.42 -2.72
CA GLN A 298 0.83 -3.33 -3.72
C GLN A 298 2.18 -2.62 -3.88
N ASP A 299 2.25 -1.32 -3.61
CA ASP A 299 3.43 -0.50 -3.83
C ASP A 299 4.64 -0.94 -3.02
N ALA A 300 4.43 -1.46 -1.80
CA ALA A 300 5.50 -2.03 -1.00
C ALA A 300 6.07 -3.33 -1.62
N SER A 301 5.23 -4.10 -2.33
CA SER A 301 5.67 -5.29 -3.08
C SER A 301 6.58 -4.88 -4.24
N ALA A 302 6.15 -3.88 -5.00
CA ALA A 302 6.91 -3.34 -6.12
C ALA A 302 8.25 -2.79 -5.65
N LEU A 303 8.25 -1.95 -4.61
CA LEU A 303 9.47 -1.40 -4.01
C LEU A 303 10.42 -2.51 -3.55
N SER A 304 9.92 -3.56 -2.90
CA SER A 304 10.76 -4.64 -2.41
C SER A 304 11.42 -5.43 -3.54
N ILE A 305 10.70 -5.67 -4.64
CA ILE A 305 11.27 -6.31 -5.85
C ILE A 305 12.38 -5.44 -6.43
N ILE A 306 12.09 -4.15 -6.64
CA ILE A 306 13.02 -3.19 -7.24
C ILE A 306 14.30 -3.07 -6.39
N LEU A 307 14.18 -2.98 -5.07
CA LEU A 307 15.33 -2.95 -4.17
C LEU A 307 16.16 -4.23 -4.26
N GLY A 308 15.52 -5.41 -4.30
CA GLY A 308 16.23 -6.66 -4.48
C GLY A 308 17.04 -6.71 -5.78
N LEU A 309 16.45 -6.28 -6.90
CA LEU A 309 17.15 -6.20 -8.18
C LEU A 309 18.30 -5.18 -8.16
N GLN A 310 18.04 -3.97 -7.66
CA GLN A 310 18.99 -2.86 -7.70
C GLN A 310 20.20 -3.08 -6.79
N TYR A 311 20.02 -3.77 -5.67
CA TYR A 311 21.07 -4.01 -4.68
C TYR A 311 21.58 -5.45 -4.67
N GLY A 312 21.28 -6.24 -5.72
CA GLY A 312 21.76 -7.62 -5.81
C GLY A 312 21.34 -8.49 -4.62
N PHE A 313 20.13 -8.25 -4.10
CA PHE A 313 19.55 -8.92 -2.94
C PHE A 313 20.27 -8.69 -1.60
N GLU A 314 21.22 -7.74 -1.55
CA GLU A 314 21.95 -7.37 -0.34
C GLU A 314 21.17 -6.35 0.50
N GLU A 315 20.30 -6.85 1.38
CA GLU A 315 19.45 -6.01 2.24
C GLU A 315 20.24 -5.04 3.12
N GLY A 316 21.50 -5.36 3.44
CA GLY A 316 22.38 -4.47 4.23
C GLY A 316 22.61 -3.10 3.59
N ALA A 317 22.40 -2.96 2.28
CA ALA A 317 22.56 -1.70 1.55
C ALA A 317 21.46 -0.66 1.85
N TYR A 318 20.26 -1.11 2.21
CA TYR A 318 19.10 -0.23 2.41
C TYR A 318 18.32 -0.50 3.72
N ALA A 319 18.47 -1.66 4.35
CA ALA A 319 17.65 -2.06 5.49
C ALA A 319 18.10 -1.40 6.80
N VAL A 320 17.15 -0.83 7.52
CA VAL A 320 17.32 -0.34 8.90
C VAL A 320 16.92 -1.44 9.87
N ARG A 321 17.90 -2.09 10.51
CA ARG A 321 17.66 -3.11 11.55
C ARG A 321 17.53 -2.46 12.94
N GLY A 322 16.54 -2.90 13.72
CA GLY A 322 16.28 -2.44 15.09
C GLY A 322 14.82 -2.02 15.32
N ARG A 323 14.38 -1.98 16.59
CA ARG A 323 13.06 -1.44 16.94
C ARG A 323 13.07 0.06 16.62
N GLY A 324 12.33 0.44 15.58
CA GLY A 324 12.33 1.82 15.08
C GLY A 324 11.82 2.81 16.11
N GLN A 325 12.35 4.04 16.07
CA GLN A 325 11.85 5.19 16.84
C GLN A 325 10.59 5.78 16.18
N TRP A 326 9.72 4.94 15.65
CA TRP A 326 8.49 5.30 14.96
C TRP A 326 7.31 4.76 15.74
N ARG A 327 6.31 5.61 15.98
CA ARG A 327 5.12 5.26 16.75
C ARG A 327 3.88 5.41 15.88
N ARG A 328 3.00 4.41 15.91
CA ARG A 328 1.69 4.53 15.27
C ARG A 328 0.76 5.39 16.11
N VAL A 329 0.00 6.25 15.44
CA VAL A 329 -1.09 7.04 16.00
C VAL A 329 -2.34 6.62 15.25
N SER A 330 -3.35 6.13 15.98
CA SER A 330 -4.64 5.82 15.37
C SER A 330 -5.43 7.10 15.12
N ASP A 331 -6.33 7.07 14.13
CA ASP A 331 -7.23 8.18 13.83
C ASP A 331 -8.03 8.60 15.08
N ALA A 332 -8.57 7.63 15.83
CA ALA A 332 -9.27 7.89 17.09
C ALA A 332 -8.41 8.64 18.12
N ALA A 333 -7.16 8.22 18.31
CA ALA A 333 -6.24 8.87 19.25
C ALA A 333 -5.86 10.29 18.78
N ALA A 334 -5.66 10.49 17.48
CA ALA A 334 -5.37 11.79 16.90
C ALA A 334 -6.56 12.74 17.06
N ARG A 335 -7.79 12.28 16.81
CA ARG A 335 -9.02 13.07 17.00
C ARG A 335 -9.22 13.45 18.47
N ALA A 336 -9.05 12.51 19.39
CA ALA A 336 -9.12 12.80 20.83
C ALA A 336 -8.08 13.86 21.25
N ALA A 337 -6.84 13.74 20.78
CA ALA A 337 -5.78 14.71 21.05
C ALA A 337 -5.99 16.08 20.37
N LEU A 338 -6.74 16.13 19.28
CA LEU A 338 -7.15 17.38 18.64
C LEU A 338 -8.29 18.05 19.41
N ALA A 339 -9.28 17.28 19.85
CA ALA A 339 -10.44 17.76 20.61
C ALA A 339 -10.06 18.28 22.02
N ASN A 340 -9.10 17.62 22.69
CA ASN A 340 -8.66 18.00 24.02
C ASN A 340 -7.87 19.32 24.10
N ARG A 341 -7.71 20.09 23.01
CA ARG A 341 -6.96 21.36 23.00
C ARG A 341 -7.74 22.62 23.43
N THR A 342 -8.80 22.44 24.22
CA THR A 342 -9.10 23.38 25.32
C THR A 342 -8.22 23.15 26.56
N ALA A 343 -7.40 22.09 26.59
CA ALA A 343 -6.43 21.82 27.65
C ALA A 343 -4.99 21.83 27.12
N THR A 344 -4.16 22.60 27.80
CA THR A 344 -2.70 22.79 27.62
C THR A 344 -1.96 21.45 27.44
N PRO A 345 -0.94 21.36 26.55
CA PRO A 345 -0.12 20.16 26.46
C PRO A 345 0.54 19.84 27.80
N PRO A 346 0.64 18.55 28.20
CA PRO A 346 1.39 18.18 29.39
C PRO A 346 2.86 18.57 29.20
N ALA A 347 3.42 19.22 30.21
CA ALA A 347 4.83 19.57 30.27
C ALA A 347 5.70 18.32 30.04
N PRO A 348 6.85 18.45 29.35
CA PRO A 348 7.79 17.36 29.22
C PRO A 348 8.22 16.90 30.62
N THR A 349 8.09 15.61 30.88
CA THR A 349 8.64 14.98 32.07
C THR A 349 10.15 15.16 32.08
N GLU A 350 10.67 15.89 33.06
CA GLU A 350 12.10 16.03 33.31
C GLU A 350 12.73 14.63 33.51
N PRO A 351 13.81 14.30 32.79
CA PRO A 351 14.59 13.11 33.07
C PRO A 351 15.52 13.44 34.24
N GLY A 352 15.09 13.20 35.48
CA GLY A 352 15.96 13.52 36.63
C GLY A 352 15.30 13.49 37.99
N ARG A 353 14.55 12.44 38.33
CA ARG A 353 14.35 12.10 39.75
C ARG A 353 14.60 10.63 39.95
N THR A 354 15.83 10.31 40.32
CA THR A 354 16.16 9.09 41.04
C THR A 354 15.25 9.00 42.27
N PRO A 355 14.53 7.89 42.48
CA PRO A 355 13.85 7.66 43.74
C PRO A 355 14.90 7.56 44.86
N PRO A 356 14.61 8.05 46.07
CA PRO A 356 15.53 7.90 47.20
C PRO A 356 15.73 6.42 47.50
N ALA A 357 17.00 6.05 47.68
CA ALA A 357 17.43 4.75 48.15
C ALA A 357 17.14 4.59 49.64
N ASP A 358 16.83 3.33 50.00
CA ASP A 358 16.81 2.71 51.32
C ASP A 358 15.60 3.06 52.23
N ALA A 359 15.05 2.16 53.04
CA ALA A 359 15.71 1.11 53.82
C ALA A 359 14.70 -0.02 54.23
N PRO A 360 15.15 -1.08 54.94
CA PRO A 360 14.54 -2.41 54.97
C PRO A 360 13.54 -2.62 56.11
N THR A 361 12.55 -3.49 55.85
CA THR A 361 12.02 -4.54 56.76
C THR A 361 11.19 -5.51 55.94
#